data_AF-U5D8L6-F1
#
_entry.id   AF-U5D8L6-F1
#
_cell.length_a   1.000
_cell.length_b   1.000
_cell.length_c   1.000
_cell.angle_alpha   90.00
_cell.angle_beta   90.00
_cell.angle_gamma   90.00
#
_symmetry.space_group_name_H-M   'P 1'
#
loop_
_entity.id
_entity.type
_entity.pdbx_description
1 polymer ?
#
loop_
_entity_poly.entity_id
_entity_poly.type
_entity_poly.pdbx_seq_one_letter_code
_entity_poly.pdbx_strand_id
1 'polypeptide(L)'
;MERTACVCTGAKSEQQSKLAARKYARIIQKLGFAAHFKDFKIQNIVGSCDVKFPIRLEGLAFSHGAFSSYEPELFPGLIYRMKQPKIVLLIFVSGKIVLTGAKV
;
A
#
# COMPACT_ATOMS: atom_id res chain seq x y z
N MET A 1 -23.15 -20.51 -2.24
CA MET A 1 -23.23 -19.24 -1.49
C MET A 1 -22.07 -18.38 -1.91
N GLU A 2 -22.33 -17.34 -2.70
CA GLU A 2 -21.32 -16.41 -3.19
C GLU A 2 -20.83 -15.54 -2.02
N ARG A 3 -19.52 -15.55 -1.74
CA ARG A 3 -18.95 -14.73 -0.66
C ARG A 3 -18.89 -13.29 -1.15
N THR A 4 -19.80 -12.44 -0.68
CA THR A 4 -19.71 -10.99 -0.91
C THR A 4 -18.54 -10.43 -0.10
N ALA A 5 -17.40 -10.23 -0.75
CA ALA A 5 -16.23 -9.59 -0.15
C ALA A 5 -16.24 -8.08 -0.48
N CYS A 6 -16.11 -7.23 0.54
CA CYS A 6 -15.96 -5.79 0.37
C CYS A 6 -14.49 -5.40 0.57
N VAL A 7 -13.93 -4.64 -0.38
CA VAL A 7 -12.60 -4.04 -0.26
C VAL A 7 -12.77 -2.54 -0.11
N CYS A 8 -12.29 -1.99 1.02
CA CYS A 8 -12.29 -0.56 1.29
C CYS A 8 -10.88 0.01 1.09
N THR A 9 -10.75 1.05 0.26
CA THR A 9 -9.47 1.74 -0.03
C THR A 9 -9.62 3.26 0.16
N GLY A 10 -8.49 3.98 0.21
CA GLY A 10 -8.44 5.45 0.27
C GLY A 10 -8.48 6.08 1.67
N ALA A 11 -8.73 5.30 2.73
CA ALA A 11 -8.65 5.79 4.11
C ALA A 11 -7.19 6.08 4.52
N LYS A 12 -6.98 7.14 5.31
CA LYS A 12 -5.64 7.56 5.79
C LYS A 12 -5.27 7.01 7.17
N SER A 13 -6.18 6.26 7.79
CA SER A 13 -5.93 5.54 9.05
C SER A 13 -6.75 4.26 9.14
N GLU A 14 -6.32 3.32 9.97
CA GLU A 14 -7.06 2.09 10.24
C GLU A 14 -8.47 2.39 10.79
N GLN A 15 -8.57 3.34 11.71
CA GLN A 15 -9.84 3.76 12.31
C GLN A 15 -10.82 4.29 11.25
N GLN A 16 -10.34 5.14 10.34
CA GLN A 16 -11.16 5.66 9.23
C GLN A 16 -11.58 4.54 8.27
N SER A 17 -10.67 3.60 7.97
CA SER A 17 -10.97 2.44 7.12
C SER A 17 -12.09 1.57 7.73
N LYS A 18 -11.97 1.26 9.03
CA LYS A 18 -12.97 0.48 9.76
C LYS A 18 -14.32 1.20 9.83
N LEU A 19 -14.31 2.51 10.08
CA LEU A 19 -15.53 3.32 10.09
C LEU A 19 -16.21 3.34 8.72
N ALA A 20 -15.46 3.56 7.65
CA ALA A 20 -15.98 3.56 6.28
C ALA A 20 -16.60 2.20 5.92
N ALA A 21 -15.90 1.10 6.19
CA ALA A 21 -16.40 -0.25 5.93
C ALA A 21 -17.68 -0.57 6.74
N ARG A 22 -17.76 -0.13 8.00
CA ARG A 22 -18.98 -0.24 8.82
C ARG A 22 -20.15 0.56 8.26
N LYS A 23 -19.90 1.79 7.79
CA LYS A 23 -20.93 2.63 7.15
C LYS A 23 -21.46 1.96 5.88
N TYR A 24 -20.59 1.37 5.06
CA TYR A 24 -21.01 0.59 3.89
C TYR A 24 -21.88 -0.60 4.25
N ALA A 25 -21.49 -1.41 5.25
CA ALA A 25 -22.33 -2.51 5.72
C ALA A 25 -23.72 -2.02 6.17
N ARG A 26 -23.79 -0.85 6.82
CA ARG A 26 -25.06 -0.24 7.25
C ARG A 26 -25.92 0.22 6.08
N ILE A 27 -25.33 0.71 4.98
CA ILE A 27 -26.07 1.07 3.76
C ILE A 27 -26.72 -0.17 3.17
N ILE A 28 -25.98 -1.27 3.04
CA ILE A 28 -26.49 -2.54 2.52
C ILE A 28 -27.64 -3.09 3.39
N GLN A 29 -27.52 -3.00 4.71
CA GLN A 29 -28.62 -3.35 5.63
C GLN A 29 -29.88 -2.51 5.40
N LYS A 30 -29.73 -1.20 5.17
CA LYS A 30 -30.87 -0.30 4.91
C LYS A 30 -31.58 -0.61 3.59
N LEU A 31 -30.90 -1.27 2.65
CA LEU A 31 -31.49 -1.74 1.40
C LEU A 31 -32.23 -3.09 1.55
N GLY A 32 -32.32 -3.64 2.76
CA GLY A 32 -33.06 -4.88 3.04
C GLY A 32 -32.23 -6.15 2.98
N PHE A 33 -30.91 -6.06 2.73
CA PHE A 33 -30.03 -7.22 2.68
C PHE A 33 -29.48 -7.58 4.07
N ALA A 34 -29.36 -8.87 4.35
CA ALA A 34 -28.77 -9.41 5.59
C ALA A 34 -27.24 -9.30 5.61
N ALA A 35 -26.70 -8.08 5.56
CA ALA A 35 -25.27 -7.83 5.65
C ALA A 35 -24.77 -7.77 7.09
N HIS A 36 -23.68 -8.46 7.38
CA HIS A 36 -22.99 -8.43 8.67
C HIS A 36 -21.58 -7.90 8.52
N PHE A 37 -21.20 -6.95 9.37
CA PHE A 37 -19.82 -6.47 9.44
C PHE A 37 -18.98 -7.43 10.28
N LYS A 38 -18.27 -8.34 9.62
CA LYS A 38 -17.39 -9.36 10.23
C LYS A 38 -16.03 -9.36 9.52
N ASP A 39 -15.02 -9.93 10.19
CA ASP A 39 -13.69 -10.22 9.62
C ASP A 39 -12.97 -9.03 8.98
N PHE A 40 -13.15 -7.82 9.55
CA PHE A 40 -12.40 -6.65 9.11
C PHE A 40 -10.91 -6.85 9.35
N LYS A 41 -10.13 -6.79 8.27
CA LYS A 41 -8.68 -6.94 8.29
C LYS A 41 -8.03 -5.92 7.37
N ILE A 42 -6.96 -5.28 7.84
CA ILE A 42 -6.11 -4.45 6.99
C ILE A 42 -5.30 -5.36 6.06
N GLN A 43 -5.53 -5.22 4.75
CA GLN A 43 -4.84 -6.03 3.74
C GLN A 43 -3.56 -5.38 3.22
N ASN A 44 -3.47 -4.05 3.24
CA ASN A 44 -2.30 -3.29 2.83
C ASN A 44 -2.30 -1.90 3.46
N ILE A 45 -1.11 -1.38 3.76
CA ILE A 45 -0.87 0.02 4.13
C ILE A 45 0.12 0.59 3.12
N VAL A 46 -0.22 1.76 2.58
CA VAL A 46 0.66 2.55 1.70
C VAL A 46 1.08 3.81 2.44
N GLY A 47 2.39 4.03 2.53
CA GLY A 47 3.00 5.24 3.07
C GLY A 47 3.79 5.96 1.98
N SER A 48 4.01 7.26 2.16
CA SER A 48 4.91 8.03 1.31
C SER A 48 5.66 9.06 2.13
N CYS A 49 6.92 9.29 1.79
CA CYS A 49 7.73 10.37 2.36
C CYS A 49 8.57 11.04 1.26
N ASP A 50 9.20 12.14 1.62
CA ASP A 50 10.06 12.92 0.72
C ASP A 50 11.30 13.34 1.51
N VAL A 51 12.47 12.87 1.08
CA VAL A 51 13.75 13.16 1.76
C VAL A 51 14.35 14.52 1.39
N LYS A 52 13.73 15.26 0.45
CA LYS A 52 14.11 16.63 0.08
C LYS A 52 15.50 16.80 -0.53
N PHE A 53 16.09 15.74 -1.05
CA PHE A 53 17.32 15.78 -1.85
C PHE A 53 17.30 14.69 -2.94
N PRO A 54 18.01 14.89 -4.06
CA PRO A 54 18.02 13.92 -5.14
C PRO A 54 18.80 12.65 -4.78
N ILE A 55 18.33 11.50 -5.25
CA ILE A 55 18.95 10.18 -5.03
C ILE A 55 19.51 9.65 -6.35
N ARG A 56 20.78 9.27 -6.36
CA ARG A 56 21.43 8.59 -7.51
C ARG A 56 21.03 7.11 -7.55
N LEU A 57 19.97 6.80 -8.30
CA LEU A 57 19.37 5.46 -8.33
C LEU A 57 20.30 4.40 -8.92
N GLU A 58 21.14 4.75 -9.89
CA GLU A 58 22.09 3.81 -10.51
C GLU A 58 23.10 3.31 -9.46
N GLY A 59 23.58 4.20 -8.60
CA GLY A 59 24.49 3.85 -7.51
C GLY A 59 23.81 2.96 -6.46
N LEU A 60 22.56 3.28 -6.11
CA LEU A 60 21.78 2.47 -5.19
C LEU A 60 21.50 1.06 -5.76
N ALA A 61 21.12 0.98 -7.04
CA ALA A 61 20.89 -0.28 -7.73
C ALA A 61 22.15 -1.13 -7.79
N PHE A 62 23.31 -0.51 -8.07
CA PHE A 62 24.59 -1.21 -8.09
C PHE A 62 24.96 -1.76 -6.70
N SER A 63 24.91 -0.92 -5.65
CA SER A 63 25.30 -1.32 -4.29
C SER A 63 24.31 -2.28 -3.64
N HIS A 64 23.02 -2.21 -3.96
CA HIS A 64 21.96 -3.03 -3.38
C HIS A 64 21.25 -3.90 -4.43
N GLY A 65 21.98 -4.38 -5.45
CA GLY A 65 21.40 -5.12 -6.59
C GLY A 65 20.60 -6.36 -6.22
N ALA A 66 20.97 -7.05 -5.14
CA ALA A 66 20.23 -8.22 -4.64
C ALA A 66 18.80 -7.89 -4.15
N PHE A 67 18.51 -6.61 -3.88
CA PHE A 67 17.22 -6.13 -3.39
C PHE A 67 16.57 -5.12 -4.34
N SER A 68 17.28 -4.68 -5.37
CA SER A 68 16.89 -3.54 -6.20
C SER A 68 16.59 -3.98 -7.63
N SER A 69 15.57 -3.39 -8.23
CA SER A 69 15.30 -3.49 -9.66
C SER A 69 15.10 -2.08 -10.21
N TYR A 70 15.93 -1.68 -11.16
CA TYR A 70 15.90 -0.35 -11.75
C TYR A 70 16.13 -0.45 -13.25
N GLU A 71 15.06 -0.21 -14.00
CA GLU A 71 15.01 -0.21 -15.46
C GLU A 71 14.28 1.07 -15.87
N PRO A 72 14.97 2.23 -15.97
CA PRO A 72 14.34 3.54 -16.12
C PRO A 72 13.47 3.68 -17.38
N GLU A 73 13.78 2.92 -18.44
CA GLU A 73 12.99 2.83 -19.67
C GLU A 73 11.62 2.17 -19.45
N LEU A 74 11.49 1.29 -18.44
CA LEU A 74 10.24 0.61 -18.09
C LEU A 74 9.50 1.32 -16.96
N PHE A 75 10.23 1.82 -15.96
CA PHE A 75 9.66 2.51 -14.81
C PHE A 75 10.67 3.50 -14.20
N PRO A 76 10.30 4.78 -14.00
CA PRO A 76 11.24 5.83 -13.60
C PRO A 76 11.74 5.77 -12.13
N GLY A 77 11.23 4.82 -11.33
CA GLY A 77 11.66 4.63 -9.94
C GLY A 77 12.43 3.34 -9.74
N LEU A 78 13.26 3.29 -8.71
CA LEU A 78 13.90 2.05 -8.25
C LEU A 78 12.92 1.27 -7.36
N ILE A 79 12.72 0.00 -7.66
CA ILE A 79 11.94 -0.94 -6.85
C ILE A 79 12.90 -1.60 -5.86
N TYR A 80 12.75 -1.30 -4.58
CA TYR A 80 13.54 -1.91 -3.51
C TYR A 80 12.70 -2.91 -2.71
N ARG A 81 13.16 -4.16 -2.63
CA ARG A 81 12.48 -5.27 -1.93
C ARG A 81 13.18 -5.54 -0.60
N MET A 82 12.65 -4.96 0.47
CA MET A 82 13.17 -5.19 1.82
C MET A 82 12.68 -6.55 2.35
N LYS A 83 13.58 -7.34 2.94
CA LYS A 83 13.24 -8.67 3.49
C LYS A 83 12.58 -8.59 4.86
N GLN A 84 13.08 -7.71 5.73
CA GLN A 84 12.58 -7.55 7.09
C GLN A 84 12.56 -6.06 7.50
N PRO A 85 11.37 -5.47 7.76
CA PRO A 85 10.05 -6.04 7.46
C PRO A 85 9.88 -6.32 5.96
N LYS A 86 9.03 -7.29 5.61
CA LYS A 86 8.77 -7.65 4.20
C LYS A 86 7.91 -6.59 3.53
N ILE A 87 8.55 -5.61 2.89
CA ILE A 87 7.90 -4.48 2.23
C ILE A 87 8.58 -4.14 0.90
N VAL A 88 7.88 -3.38 0.06
CA VAL A 88 8.41 -2.83 -1.19
C VAL A 88 8.46 -1.31 -1.10
N LEU A 89 9.58 -0.73 -1.49
CA LEU A 89 9.76 0.70 -1.63
C LEU A 89 9.89 1.05 -3.12
N LEU A 90 9.27 2.15 -3.53
CA LEU A 90 9.47 2.79 -4.82
C LEU A 90 10.22 4.09 -4.55
N ILE A 91 11.47 4.19 -5.02
CA ILE A 91 12.38 5.30 -4.73
C ILE A 91 12.59 6.09 -6.02
N PHE A 92 12.35 7.39 -5.99
CA PHE A 92 12.48 8.25 -7.16
C PHE A 92 13.71 9.15 -7.06
N VAL A 93 14.28 9.55 -8.20
CA VAL A 93 15.42 10.49 -8.27
C VAL A 93 15.15 11.77 -7.49
N SER A 94 13.90 12.23 -7.45
CA SER A 94 13.48 13.44 -6.70
C SER A 94 13.63 13.35 -5.18
N GLY A 95 13.88 12.17 -4.60
CA GLY A 95 13.85 11.94 -3.15
C GLY A 95 12.48 11.57 -2.59
N LYS A 96 11.44 11.51 -3.45
CA LYS A 96 10.15 10.93 -3.07
C LYS A 96 10.28 9.41 -2.92
N ILE A 97 9.63 8.86 -1.91
CA ILE A 97 9.62 7.43 -1.60
C ILE A 97 8.19 6.99 -1.30
N VAL A 98 7.77 5.88 -1.90
CA VAL A 98 6.50 5.21 -1.59
C VAL A 98 6.81 3.86 -0.96
N LEU A 99 6.15 3.53 0.14
CA LEU A 99 6.27 2.24 0.83
C LEU A 99 4.93 1.51 0.74
N THR A 100 4.95 0.23 0.41
CA THR A 100 3.74 -0.60 0.28
C THR A 100 4.01 -2.04 0.69
N GLY A 101 2.95 -2.82 0.93
CA GLY A 101 3.03 -4.21 1.34
C GLY A 101 3.04 -4.42 2.85
N ALA A 102 2.98 -3.35 3.64
CA ALA A 102 2.84 -3.42 5.08
C ALA A 102 1.42 -3.87 5.46
N LYS A 103 1.32 -4.68 6.52
CA LYS A 103 0.06 -5.13 7.12
C LYS A 103 0.17 -4.98 8.64
N VAL A 104 -0.99 -4.81 9.29
CA VAL A 104 -1.13 -4.91 10.75
C VAL A 104 -1.32 -6.37 11.14
#